data_AF-A0A1G5BPD7-F1
#
_entry.id   AF-A0A1G5BPD7-F1
#
_cell.length_a   1.000
_cell.length_b   1.000
_cell.length_c   1.000
_cell.angle_alpha   90.00
_cell.angle_beta   90.00
_cell.angle_gamma   90.00
#
_symmetry.space_group_name_H-M   'P 1'
#
loop_
_entity.id
_entity.type
_entity.pdbx_description
1 polymer ?
#
loop_
_entity_poly.entity_id
_entity_poly.type
_entity_poly.pdbx_seq_one_letter_code
_entity_poly.pdbx_strand_id
1 'polypeptide(L)' 'MTLQEFFYMGGYGVFVWPSYGLALVILLVNLVVPHWRERRTLRQIARRNRR' A
#
# COMPACT_ATOMS: atom_id res chain seq x y z
N MET A 1 -15.08 14.42 24.26
CA MET A 1 -14.59 14.14 22.90
C MET A 1 -13.26 13.41 23.00
N THR A 2 -13.31 12.15 23.39
CA THR A 2 -12.13 11.28 23.47
C THR A 2 -11.89 10.61 22.12
N LEU A 3 -10.63 10.29 21.80
CA LEU A 3 -10.29 9.55 20.58
C LEU A 3 -11.12 8.26 20.47
N GLN A 4 -11.40 7.60 21.60
CA GLN A 4 -12.24 6.41 21.68
C GLN A 4 -13.65 6.61 21.11
N GLU A 5 -14.31 7.75 21.33
CA GLU A 5 -15.63 8.06 20.73
C GLU A 5 -15.54 8.25 19.20
N PHE A 6 -14.39 8.69 18.70
CA PHE A 6 -14.13 8.87 17.26
C PHE A 6 -13.90 7.52 16.55
N PHE A 7 -13.19 6.59 17.20
CA PHE A 7 -13.01 5.22 16.71
C PHE A 7 -14.28 4.37 16.92
N TYR A 8 -15.02 4.62 17.98
CA TYR A 8 -16.26 3.92 18.36
C TYR A 8 -17.45 4.89 18.34
N MET A 9 -17.72 5.50 17.19
CA MET A 9 -18.95 6.29 16.93
C MET A 9 -20.19 5.39 16.89
N GLY A 10 -20.52 4.72 18.00
CA GLY A 10 -21.71 3.87 18.15
C GLY A 10 -21.77 2.64 17.23
N GLY A 11 -20.63 2.15 16.73
CA GLY A 11 -20.53 0.95 15.89
C GLY A 11 -20.15 1.19 14.42
N TYR A 12 -20.16 2.44 13.93
CA TYR A 12 -19.84 2.76 12.53
C TYR A 12 -18.34 2.71 12.19
N GLY A 13 -17.45 2.89 13.17
CA GLY A 13 -16.00 2.86 12.94
C GLY A 13 -15.52 1.55 12.31
N VAL A 14 -16.16 0.43 12.64
CA VAL A 14 -15.82 -0.90 12.10
C VAL A 14 -16.02 -0.99 10.58
N PHE A 15 -16.89 -0.18 9.98
CA PHE A 15 -17.09 -0.13 8.53
C PHE A 15 -16.15 0.85 7.81
N VAL A 16 -15.73 1.90 8.52
CA VAL A 16 -14.94 3.00 7.97
C VAL A 16 -13.44 2.68 8.00
N TRP A 17 -12.93 2.10 9.08
CA TRP A 17 -11.50 1.77 9.20
C TRP A 17 -10.99 0.77 8.15
N PRO A 18 -11.73 -0.30 7.79
CA PRO A 18 -11.30 -1.22 6.74
C PRO A 18 -11.22 -0.58 5.36
N SER A 19 -12.09 0.40 5.02
CA SER A 19 -12.03 1.07 3.71
C SER A 19 -10.78 1.96 3.61
N TYR A 20 -10.42 2.66 4.68
CA TYR A 20 -9.14 3.38 4.78
C TYR A 20 -7.93 2.43 4.74
N GLY A 21 -8.01 1.30 5.44
CA GLY A 21 -6.96 0.27 5.41
C GLY A 21 -6.78 -0.30 4.00
N LEU A 22 -7.87 -0.62 3.30
CA LEU A 22 -7.84 -1.11 1.93
C LEU A 22 -7.27 -0.06 0.97
N ALA A 23 -7.68 1.20 1.11
CA ALA A 23 -7.14 2.31 0.31
C ALA A 23 -5.63 2.45 0.54
N LEU A 24 -5.16 2.39 1.78
CA LEU A 24 -3.74 2.44 2.12
C LEU A 24 -2.97 1.26 1.50
N VAL A 25 -3.52 0.05 1.58
CA VAL A 25 -2.92 -1.14 0.96
C VAL A 25 -2.80 -0.98 -0.55
N ILE A 26 -3.86 -0.51 -1.22
CA ILE A 26 -3.84 -0.27 -2.67
C ILE A 26 -2.76 0.76 -3.02
N LEU A 27 -2.67 1.84 -2.25
CA LEU A 27 -1.66 2.89 -2.45
C LEU A 27 -0.24 2.34 -2.30
N LEU A 28 0.01 1.56 -1.24
CA LEU A 28 1.30 0.92 -0.98
C LEU A 28 1.66 -0.07 -2.09
N VAL A 29 0.72 -0.90 -2.54
CA VAL A 29 0.94 -1.81 -3.66
C VAL A 29 1.29 -1.03 -4.93
N ASN A 30 0.58 0.06 -5.21
CA ASN A 30 0.87 0.91 -6.37
C ASN A 30 2.26 1.54 -6.32
N LEU A 31 2.78 1.83 -5.12
CA LEU A 31 4.12 2.40 -4.96
C LEU A 31 5.23 1.34 -4.98
N VAL A 32 5.00 0.20 -4.31
CA VAL A 32 5.99 -0.86 -4.13
C VAL A 32 6.17 -1.69 -5.40
N VAL A 33 5.09 -2.03 -6.11
CA VAL A 33 5.14 -2.85 -7.33
C VAL A 33 6.02 -2.24 -8.43
N PRO A 34 5.87 -0.97 -8.84
CA PRO A 34 6.72 -0.38 -9.88
C PRO A 34 8.18 -0.30 -9.44
N HIS A 35 8.45 0.06 -8.18
CA HIS A 35 9.82 0.10 -7.64
C HIS A 35 10.53 -1.26 -7.70
N TRP A 36 9.80 -2.34 -7.40
CA TRP A 36 10.31 -3.70 -7.51
C TRP A 36 10.50 -4.15 -8.96
N ARG A 37 9.58 -3.77 -9.85
CA ARG A 37 9.67 -4.07 -11.28
C ARG A 37 10.85 -3.37 -11.91
N GLU A 38 11.06 -2.08 -11.64
CA GLU A 38 12.17 -1.31 -12.17
C GLU A 38 13.52 -1.93 -11.80
N ARG A 39 13.69 -2.27 -10.51
CA ARG A 39 14.91 -2.97 -10.03
C ARG A 39 15.12 -4.32 -10.70
N ARG A 40 14.05 -5.07 -10.99
CA ARG A 40 14.14 -6.34 -11.74
C ARG A 40 14.54 -6.11 -13.19
N THR A 41 13.91 -5.15 -13.87
CA THR A 41 14.17 -4.83 -15.28
C THR A 41 15.60 -4.34 -15.48
N LEU A 42 16.08 -3.42 -14.63
CA LEU A 42 17.47 -2.95 -14.68
C LEU A 42 18.48 -4.08 -14.48
N ARG A 43 18.23 -4.99 -13.53
CA ARG A 43 19.06 -6.19 -13.33
C ARG A 43 19.05 -7.12 -14.55
N GLN A 44 17.93 -7.24 -15.25
CA GLN A 44 17.82 -8.05 -16.47
C GLN A 44 18.60 -7.43 -17.63
N ILE A 45 18.52 -6.10 -17.82
CA ILE A 45 19.27 -5.38 -18.85
C ILE A 45 20.78 -5.48 -18.59
N ALA A 46 21.22 -5.24 -17.35
CA ALA A 46 22.64 -5.33 -16.97
C ALA A 46 23.24 -6.73 -17.22
N ARG A 47 22.45 -7.80 -17.06
CA ARG A 47 22.88 -9.17 -17.37
C ARG A 47 23.03 -9.42 -18.87
N ARG A 48 22.20 -8.76 -19.70
CA ARG A 48 22.20 -8.93 -21.16
C ARG A 48 23.31 -8.15 -21.83
N ASN A 49 23.71 -7.01 -21.26
CA ASN A 49 24.81 -6.18 -21.74
C ASN A 49 26.22 -6.73 -21.38
N ARG A 50 26.29 -7.81 -20.60
CA ARG A 50 27.55 -8.49 -20.20
C ARG A 50 27.83 -9.77 -21.00
N ARG A 51 27.01 -10.07 -22.01
CA ARG A 51 27.24 -11.11 -23.03
C ARG A 51 27.55 -10.41 -24.34
#